data_AF-A0A8B5WCY8-F1
#
_entry.id   AF-A0A8B5WCY8-F1
#
_cell.length_a   1.000
_cell.length_b   1.000
_cell.length_c   1.000
_cell.angle_alpha   90.00
_cell.angle_beta   90.00
_cell.angle_gamma   90.00
#
_symmetry.space_group_name_H-M   'P 1'
#
loop_
_entity.id
_entity.type
_entity.pdbx_description
1 polymer ?
#
loop_
_entity_poly.entity_id
_entity_poly.type
_entity_poly.pdbx_seq_one_letter_code
_entity_poly.pdbx_strand_id
1 'polypeptide(L)'
;MTKRKTPSWLEILILLSIPVVIVITGFAGPGRSDHNNYTDQAWLLGQVTALERQLDTFTIKAAHYLEHAPRNYDSFFRDSIITHAHLRADLTNLKNSISAVVPDEDHGFPEPALTANSFNQSGMQAHIQQVEGTWLAFSRGLEEQLGVDPEVPRLEWGARHIVEESGPLLSSVTSFQEALRGSVAMAAPSAHTARIWAWPALIIWLLVAASWLVWRKS
;
A
#
# COMPACT_ATOMS: atom_id res chain seq x y z
N MET A 1 -30.84 62.70 -24.39
CA MET A 1 -31.14 61.39 -25.01
C MET A 1 -29.83 60.68 -25.33
N THR A 2 -29.37 59.79 -24.45
CA THR A 2 -28.15 58.99 -24.65
C THR A 2 -28.51 57.74 -25.46
N LYS A 3 -27.99 57.63 -26.70
CA LYS A 3 -28.13 56.43 -27.53
C LYS A 3 -27.41 55.26 -26.85
N ARG A 4 -28.16 54.28 -26.35
CA ARG A 4 -27.57 53.00 -25.90
C ARG A 4 -27.06 52.26 -27.14
N LYS A 5 -25.75 52.03 -27.21
CA LYS A 5 -25.15 51.12 -28.21
C LYS A 5 -25.60 49.70 -27.88
N THR A 6 -26.25 49.05 -28.84
CA THR A 6 -26.57 47.62 -28.77
C THR A 6 -25.27 46.82 -28.86
N PRO A 7 -25.09 45.79 -28.01
CA PRO A 7 -23.89 44.95 -28.05
C PRO A 7 -23.78 44.27 -29.42
N SER A 8 -22.55 44.13 -29.92
CA SER A 8 -22.31 43.44 -31.18
C SER A 8 -22.48 41.92 -30.99
N TRP A 9 -22.84 41.20 -32.05
CA TRP A 9 -23.00 39.73 -32.04
C TRP A 9 -21.74 39.01 -31.49
N LEU A 10 -20.56 39.60 -31.67
CA LEU A 10 -19.28 39.13 -31.09
C LEU A 10 -19.21 39.25 -29.57
N GLU A 11 -19.77 40.32 -28.97
CA GLU A 11 -19.82 40.48 -27.51
C GLU A 11 -20.75 39.44 -26.87
N ILE A 12 -21.82 39.04 -27.58
CA ILE A 12 -22.75 38.00 -27.15
C ILE A 12 -22.08 36.61 -27.19
N LEU A 13 -21.31 36.31 -28.23
CA LEU A 13 -20.57 35.04 -28.35
C LEU A 13 -19.47 34.88 -27.29
N ILE A 14 -18.78 35.96 -26.94
CA ILE A 14 -17.73 35.93 -25.90
C ILE A 14 -18.34 35.71 -24.51
N LEU A 15 -19.44 36.40 -24.19
CA LEU A 15 -20.15 36.20 -22.92
C LEU A 15 -20.74 34.78 -22.81
N LEU A 16 -21.16 34.17 -23.92
CA LEU A 16 -21.59 32.77 -23.96
C LEU A 16 -20.45 31.74 -23.87
N SER A 17 -19.21 32.12 -24.19
CA SER A 17 -18.04 31.22 -24.12
C SER A 17 -17.48 31.05 -22.70
N ILE A 18 -17.68 32.03 -21.82
CA ILE A 18 -17.24 32.02 -20.41
C ILE A 18 -17.83 30.83 -19.62
N PRO A 19 -19.15 30.52 -19.67
CA PRO A 19 -19.69 29.37 -18.97
C PRO A 19 -19.20 28.02 -19.55
N VAL A 20 -18.87 27.94 -20.84
CA VAL A 20 -18.37 26.70 -21.47
C VAL A 20 -16.96 26.35 -20.97
N VAL A 21 -16.09 27.35 -20.78
CA VAL A 21 -14.76 27.14 -20.20
C VAL A 21 -14.86 26.73 -18.73
N ILE A 22 -15.78 27.33 -17.97
CA ILE A 22 -16.02 26.98 -16.56
C ILE A 22 -16.54 25.54 -16.44
N VAL A 23 -17.39 25.06 -17.35
CA VAL A 23 -17.88 23.67 -17.35
C VAL A 23 -16.78 22.67 -17.74
N ILE A 24 -15.90 23.02 -18.69
CA ILE A 24 -14.76 22.15 -19.07
C ILE A 24 -13.71 22.09 -17.96
N THR A 25 -13.45 23.19 -17.24
CA THR A 25 -12.58 23.16 -16.04
C THR A 25 -13.27 22.60 -14.79
N GLY A 26 -14.60 22.67 -14.70
CA GLY A 26 -15.39 22.18 -13.56
C GLY A 26 -15.67 20.68 -13.59
N PHE A 27 -15.71 20.06 -14.78
CA PHE A 27 -15.75 18.59 -14.92
C PHE A 27 -14.38 17.92 -14.79
N ALA A 28 -13.30 18.71 -14.81
CA ALA A 28 -12.01 18.33 -14.23
C ALA A 28 -12.02 18.70 -12.73
N GLY A 29 -12.99 18.18 -11.99
CA GLY A 29 -12.95 18.23 -10.53
C GLY A 29 -11.58 17.71 -10.06
N PRO A 30 -10.99 18.29 -9.01
CA PRO A 30 -9.67 17.87 -8.55
C PRO A 30 -9.68 16.35 -8.40
N GLY A 31 -8.73 15.67 -9.07
CA GLY A 31 -8.46 14.23 -8.98
C GLY A 31 -8.01 13.83 -7.58
N ARG A 32 -8.83 14.15 -6.59
CA ARG A 32 -8.61 14.01 -5.16
C ARG A 32 -8.87 12.57 -4.72
N SER A 33 -9.61 11.79 -5.50
CA SER A 33 -9.76 10.34 -5.31
C SER A 33 -8.51 9.57 -5.70
N ASP A 34 -7.87 9.93 -6.81
CA ASP A 34 -6.83 9.10 -7.41
C ASP A 34 -5.47 9.30 -6.73
N HIS A 35 -5.22 10.49 -6.18
CA HIS A 35 -3.96 10.79 -5.47
C HIS A 35 -3.85 10.02 -4.15
N ASN A 36 -4.94 9.92 -3.38
CA ASN A 36 -4.95 9.21 -2.10
C ASN A 36 -4.70 7.70 -2.32
N ASN A 37 -5.39 7.12 -3.31
CA ASN A 37 -5.25 5.70 -3.63
C ASN A 37 -3.82 5.28 -3.98
N TYR A 38 -3.07 6.13 -4.68
CA TYR A 38 -1.67 5.83 -5.00
C TYR A 38 -0.77 5.87 -3.76
N THR A 39 -0.95 6.87 -2.89
CA THR A 39 -0.15 6.97 -1.65
C THR A 39 -0.43 5.80 -0.71
N ASP A 40 -1.67 5.33 -0.68
CA ASP A 40 -2.13 4.21 0.13
C ASP A 40 -1.54 2.88 -0.35
N GLN A 41 -1.58 2.63 -1.66
CA GLN A 41 -0.98 1.43 -2.27
C GLN A 41 0.55 1.40 -2.11
N ALA A 42 1.21 2.55 -2.26
CA ALA A 42 2.66 2.65 -2.07
C ALA A 42 3.05 2.42 -0.60
N TRP A 43 2.25 2.91 0.35
CA TRP A 43 2.44 2.64 1.77
C TRP A 43 2.27 1.14 2.08
N LEU A 44 1.19 0.52 1.58
CA LEU A 44 0.92 -0.91 1.80
C LEU A 44 2.04 -1.78 1.21
N LEU A 45 2.48 -1.48 -0.01
CA LEU A 45 3.64 -2.15 -0.62
C LEU A 45 4.89 -2.03 0.26
N GLY A 46 5.12 -0.86 0.86
CA GLY A 46 6.20 -0.66 1.83
C GLY A 46 6.08 -1.57 3.06
N GLN A 47 4.87 -1.76 3.58
CA GLN A 47 4.60 -2.68 4.70
C GLN A 47 4.86 -4.14 4.31
N VAL A 48 4.38 -4.59 3.15
CA VAL A 48 4.61 -5.97 2.69
C VAL A 48 6.09 -6.25 2.45
N THR A 49 6.83 -5.30 1.86
CA THR A 49 8.29 -5.43 1.68
C THR A 49 9.05 -5.42 3.02
N ALA A 50 8.53 -4.72 4.05
CA ALA A 50 9.10 -4.80 5.39
C ALA A 50 8.83 -6.18 6.03
N LEU A 51 7.61 -6.70 5.87
CA LEU A 51 7.20 -8.02 6.36
C LEU A 51 8.03 -9.15 5.74
N GLU A 52 8.24 -9.14 4.42
CA GLU A 52 9.08 -10.14 3.71
C GLU A 52 10.50 -10.18 4.30
N ARG A 53 11.13 -9.01 4.47
CA ARG A 53 12.48 -8.92 5.07
C ARG A 53 12.52 -9.37 6.52
N GLN A 54 11.46 -9.10 7.28
CA GLN A 54 11.34 -9.53 8.66
C GLN A 54 11.23 -11.06 8.75
N LEU A 55 10.45 -11.70 7.87
CA LEU A 55 10.35 -13.16 7.76
C LEU A 55 11.70 -13.79 7.40
N ASP A 56 12.40 -13.25 6.42
CA ASP A 56 13.72 -13.74 6.02
C ASP A 56 14.74 -13.65 7.19
N THR A 57 14.77 -12.49 7.86
CA THR A 57 15.61 -12.28 9.05
C THR A 57 15.26 -13.27 10.16
N PHE A 58 13.97 -13.55 10.35
CA PHE A 58 13.49 -14.51 11.35
C PHE A 58 13.96 -15.93 11.04
N THR A 59 13.87 -16.36 9.79
CA THR A 59 14.35 -17.67 9.33
C THR A 59 15.87 -17.80 9.47
N ILE A 60 16.64 -16.76 9.11
CA ILE A 60 18.11 -16.75 9.28
C ILE A 60 18.50 -16.87 10.76
N LYS A 61 17.83 -16.11 11.65
CA LYS A 61 18.07 -16.21 13.10
C LYS A 61 17.80 -17.62 13.64
N ALA A 62 16.72 -18.25 13.18
CA ALA A 62 16.37 -19.61 13.58
C ALA A 62 17.41 -20.64 13.09
N ALA A 63 17.86 -20.52 11.83
CA ALA A 63 18.92 -21.37 11.29
C ALA A 63 20.24 -21.20 12.07
N HIS A 64 20.64 -19.95 12.34
CA HIS A 64 21.83 -19.66 13.13
C HIS A 64 21.74 -20.24 14.55
N TYR A 65 20.56 -20.18 15.18
CA TYR A 65 20.35 -20.82 16.48
C TYR A 65 20.54 -22.34 16.42
N LEU A 66 20.01 -23.03 15.40
CA LEU A 66 20.17 -24.48 15.25
C LEU A 66 21.64 -24.91 15.11
N GLU A 67 22.43 -24.11 14.41
CA GLU A 67 23.87 -24.35 14.23
C GLU A 67 24.66 -24.20 15.53
N HIS A 68 24.25 -23.26 16.40
CA HIS A 68 24.98 -22.87 17.61
C HIS A 68 24.28 -23.25 18.91
N ALA A 69 23.25 -24.11 18.85
CA ALA A 69 22.46 -24.47 20.02
C ALA A 69 23.35 -25.07 21.13
N PRO A 70 23.26 -24.58 22.38
CA PRO A 70 24.10 -25.04 23.47
C PRO A 70 23.85 -26.52 23.77
N ARG A 71 24.90 -27.35 23.65
CA ARG A 71 24.85 -28.79 23.91
C ARG A 71 25.10 -29.17 25.37
N ASN A 72 25.68 -28.26 26.15
CA ASN A 72 25.99 -28.46 27.56
C ASN A 72 24.91 -27.85 28.47
N TYR A 73 24.56 -28.55 29.54
CA TYR A 73 23.43 -28.24 30.43
C TYR A 73 23.50 -26.82 31.05
N ASP A 74 24.66 -26.40 31.54
CA ASP A 74 24.82 -25.10 32.20
C ASP A 74 24.69 -23.91 31.23
N SER A 75 25.25 -24.03 30.02
CA SER A 75 25.07 -23.02 28.96
C SER A 75 23.64 -23.00 28.43
N PHE A 76 22.99 -24.16 28.39
CA PHE A 76 21.64 -24.31 27.87
C PHE A 76 20.63 -23.49 28.66
N PHE A 77 20.66 -23.54 29.99
CA PHE A 77 19.63 -22.89 30.81
C PHE A 77 19.70 -21.35 30.75
N ARG A 78 20.89 -20.77 30.69
CA ARG A 78 21.06 -19.31 30.59
C ARG A 78 20.66 -18.81 29.20
N ASP A 79 21.16 -19.47 28.16
CA ASP A 79 20.97 -19.00 26.80
C ASP A 79 19.54 -19.30 26.31
N SER A 80 18.85 -20.32 26.85
CA SER A 80 17.45 -20.61 26.55
C SER A 80 16.50 -19.50 27.00
N ILE A 81 16.70 -18.94 28.20
CA ILE A 81 15.86 -17.84 28.71
C ILE A 81 15.95 -16.62 27.79
N ILE A 82 17.18 -16.22 27.43
CA ILE A 82 17.43 -15.05 26.58
C ILE A 82 16.89 -15.31 25.17
N THR A 83 17.19 -16.47 24.59
CA THR A 83 16.77 -16.83 23.24
C THR A 83 15.25 -16.92 23.14
N HIS A 84 14.59 -17.51 24.14
CA HIS A 84 13.13 -17.60 24.19
C HIS A 84 12.49 -16.21 24.22
N ALA A 85 13.01 -15.30 25.05
CA ALA A 85 12.51 -13.93 25.12
C ALA A 85 12.65 -13.21 23.77
N HIS A 86 13.80 -13.32 23.10
CA HIS A 86 14.02 -12.75 21.77
C HIS A 86 13.08 -13.37 20.72
N LEU A 87 12.90 -14.69 20.73
CA LEU A 87 12.00 -15.39 19.83
C LEU A 87 10.55 -14.90 19.98
N ARG A 88 10.07 -14.74 21.21
CA ARG A 88 8.71 -14.24 21.50
C ARG A 88 8.53 -12.78 21.08
N ALA A 89 9.57 -11.96 21.25
CA ALA A 89 9.55 -10.58 20.78
C ALA A 89 9.49 -10.51 19.25
N ASP A 90 10.33 -11.29 18.55
CA ASP A 90 10.32 -11.38 17.08
C ASP A 90 8.97 -11.88 16.56
N LEU A 91 8.35 -12.87 17.20
CA LEU A 91 7.01 -13.36 16.85
C LEU A 91 5.91 -12.32 17.05
N THR A 92 5.99 -11.55 18.13
CA THR A 92 5.02 -10.48 18.41
C THR A 92 5.15 -9.37 17.37
N ASN A 93 6.38 -8.98 17.03
CA ASN A 93 6.64 -8.02 15.96
C ASN A 93 6.12 -8.53 14.63
N LEU A 94 6.30 -9.82 14.33
CA LEU A 94 5.84 -10.42 13.08
C LEU A 94 4.32 -10.43 13.00
N LYS A 95 3.66 -10.81 14.10
CA LYS A 95 2.19 -10.73 14.23
C LYS A 95 1.70 -9.31 13.96
N ASN A 96 2.32 -8.30 14.57
CA ASN A 96 1.92 -6.90 14.40
C ASN A 96 2.10 -6.45 12.94
N SER A 97 3.22 -6.82 12.29
CA SER A 97 3.45 -6.54 10.88
C SER A 97 2.42 -7.21 9.98
N ILE A 98 2.02 -8.46 10.28
CA ILE A 98 0.96 -9.15 9.54
C ILE A 98 -0.38 -8.46 9.74
N SER A 99 -0.77 -8.11 10.97
CA SER A 99 -2.01 -7.39 11.26
C SER A 99 -2.06 -5.99 10.65
N ALA A 100 -0.92 -5.38 10.32
CA ALA A 100 -0.88 -4.10 9.61
C ALA A 100 -1.23 -4.24 8.12
N VAL A 101 -1.11 -5.44 7.56
CA VAL A 101 -1.32 -5.73 6.13
C VAL A 101 -2.57 -6.56 5.89
N VAL A 102 -2.87 -7.48 6.80
CA VAL A 102 -4.09 -8.30 6.84
C VAL A 102 -5.05 -7.62 7.82
N PRO A 103 -6.11 -6.94 7.33
CA PRO A 103 -7.10 -6.36 8.21
C PRO A 103 -7.86 -7.45 8.96
N ASP A 104 -8.22 -7.14 10.21
CA ASP A 104 -9.17 -7.95 10.94
C ASP A 104 -10.57 -7.83 10.28
N GLU A 105 -11.34 -8.93 10.24
CA GLU A 105 -12.68 -8.94 9.63
C GLU A 105 -13.59 -7.85 10.24
N ASP A 106 -13.38 -7.55 11.52
CA ASP A 106 -14.14 -6.57 12.30
C ASP A 106 -13.69 -5.11 12.12
N HIS A 107 -12.47 -4.88 11.61
CA HIS A 107 -11.86 -3.54 11.58
C HIS A 107 -11.55 -3.04 10.18
N GLY A 108 -11.60 -3.91 9.16
CA GLY A 108 -11.30 -3.53 7.79
C GLY A 108 -9.88 -2.97 7.65
N PHE A 109 -9.54 -2.49 6.46
CA PHE A 109 -8.26 -1.84 6.27
C PHE A 109 -8.21 -0.54 7.08
N PRO A 110 -7.10 -0.23 7.78
CA PRO A 110 -6.95 1.08 8.38
C PRO A 110 -7.09 2.13 7.28
N GLU A 111 -8.13 2.97 7.37
CA GLU A 111 -8.30 4.12 6.47
C GLU A 111 -6.98 4.93 6.48
N PRO A 112 -6.35 5.13 5.31
CA PRO A 112 -6.99 5.24 3.99
C PRO A 112 -6.71 4.05 3.06
N ALA A 113 -6.15 2.94 3.58
CA ALA A 113 -5.42 1.95 2.78
C ALA A 113 -6.17 1.31 1.60
N LEU A 114 -7.52 1.28 1.58
CA LEU A 114 -8.32 0.78 0.47
C LEU A 114 -9.68 1.48 0.35
N THR A 115 -9.75 2.65 -0.28
CA THR A 115 -11.07 3.15 -0.71
C THR A 115 -11.61 2.29 -1.87
N ALA A 116 -12.89 1.92 -1.78
CA ALA A 116 -13.54 0.79 -2.45
C ALA A 116 -13.54 0.74 -4.00
N ASN A 117 -12.91 1.68 -4.71
CA ASN A 117 -13.04 1.80 -6.16
C ASN A 117 -11.75 1.56 -6.98
N SER A 118 -10.57 1.48 -6.36
CA SER A 118 -9.28 1.40 -7.08
C SER A 118 -8.60 0.03 -7.02
N PHE A 119 -9.12 -0.88 -6.20
CA PHE A 119 -8.64 -2.25 -6.09
C PHE A 119 -9.54 -3.21 -6.85
N ASN A 120 -8.96 -4.11 -7.65
CA ASN A 120 -9.64 -5.36 -7.99
C ASN A 120 -9.77 -6.17 -6.70
N GLN A 121 -10.77 -5.82 -5.88
CA GLN A 121 -10.91 -6.27 -4.50
C GLN A 121 -10.93 -7.78 -4.40
N SER A 122 -11.57 -8.48 -5.36
CA SER A 122 -11.64 -9.93 -5.35
C SER A 122 -10.28 -10.61 -5.53
N GLY A 123 -9.43 -10.07 -6.41
CA GLY A 123 -8.08 -10.60 -6.64
C GLY A 123 -7.17 -10.39 -5.44
N MET A 124 -7.19 -9.19 -4.84
CA MET A 124 -6.32 -8.94 -3.68
C MET A 124 -6.80 -9.63 -2.41
N GLN A 125 -8.11 -9.72 -2.21
CA GLN A 125 -8.68 -10.42 -1.06
C GLN A 125 -8.18 -11.86 -0.98
N ALA A 126 -8.04 -12.55 -2.12
CA ALA A 126 -7.50 -13.90 -2.16
C ALA A 126 -6.05 -13.96 -1.65
N HIS A 127 -5.20 -13.00 -2.03
CA HIS A 127 -3.82 -12.93 -1.53
C HIS A 127 -3.74 -12.62 -0.03
N ILE A 128 -4.60 -11.73 0.47
CA ILE A 128 -4.71 -11.40 1.90
C ILE A 128 -5.12 -12.64 2.70
N GLN A 129 -6.18 -13.33 2.27
CA GLN A 129 -6.64 -14.58 2.88
C GLN A 129 -5.59 -15.68 2.83
N GLN A 130 -4.79 -15.74 1.76
CA GLN A 130 -3.69 -16.68 1.65
C GLN A 130 -2.57 -16.39 2.67
N VAL A 131 -2.18 -15.12 2.85
CA VAL A 131 -1.21 -14.72 3.86
C VAL A 131 -1.73 -15.01 5.26
N GLU A 132 -2.97 -14.67 5.55
CA GLU A 132 -3.61 -14.94 6.83
C GLU A 132 -3.66 -16.46 7.14
N GLY A 133 -4.15 -17.26 6.19
CA GLY A 133 -4.26 -18.71 6.37
C GLY A 133 -2.90 -19.38 6.57
N THR A 134 -1.89 -18.97 5.79
CA THR A 134 -0.51 -19.48 5.96
C THR A 134 0.12 -19.02 7.27
N TRP A 135 -0.14 -17.79 7.72
CA TRP A 135 0.30 -17.29 9.02
C TRP A 135 -0.30 -18.09 10.17
N LEU A 136 -1.62 -18.30 10.17
CA LEU A 136 -2.31 -19.05 11.23
C LEU A 136 -1.83 -20.50 11.31
N ALA A 137 -1.59 -21.15 10.17
CA ALA A 137 -1.04 -22.49 10.12
C ALA A 137 0.40 -22.53 10.69
N PHE A 138 1.25 -21.59 10.24
CA PHE A 138 2.63 -21.47 10.70
C PHE A 138 2.71 -21.19 12.21
N SER A 139 1.96 -20.21 12.70
CA SER A 139 2.01 -19.77 14.11
C SER A 139 1.50 -20.86 15.05
N ARG A 140 0.44 -21.59 14.66
CA ARG A 140 -0.07 -22.72 15.44
C ARG A 140 0.96 -23.84 15.53
N GLY A 141 1.57 -24.22 14.40
CA GLY A 141 2.62 -25.23 14.40
C GLY A 141 3.81 -24.81 15.26
N LEU A 142 4.20 -23.54 15.19
CA LEU A 142 5.29 -23.02 16.01
C LEU A 142 4.97 -23.05 17.52
N GLU A 143 3.76 -22.66 17.91
CA GLU A 143 3.31 -22.75 19.30
C GLU A 143 3.31 -24.20 19.80
N GLU A 144 2.85 -25.15 18.99
CA GLU A 144 2.89 -26.58 19.31
C GLU A 144 4.33 -27.06 19.51
N GLN A 145 5.25 -26.65 18.63
CA GLN A 145 6.66 -27.05 18.69
C GLN A 145 7.40 -26.42 19.86
N LEU A 146 7.04 -25.20 20.29
CA LEU A 146 7.60 -24.56 21.49
C LEU A 146 7.11 -25.23 22.78
N GLY A 147 5.92 -25.83 22.75
CA GLY A 147 5.31 -26.51 23.88
C GLY A 147 4.51 -25.56 24.79
N VAL A 148 3.76 -26.18 25.72
CA VAL A 148 2.82 -25.47 26.61
C VAL A 148 3.52 -24.83 27.81
N ASP A 149 4.66 -25.38 28.22
CA ASP A 149 5.41 -24.93 29.41
C ASP A 149 6.36 -23.77 29.04
N PRO A 150 6.08 -22.53 29.49
CA PRO A 150 6.93 -21.39 29.19
C PRO A 150 8.28 -21.43 29.93
N GLU A 151 8.42 -22.24 30.98
CA GLU A 151 9.67 -22.39 31.76
C GLU A 151 10.64 -23.36 31.07
N VAL A 152 10.13 -24.25 30.21
CA VAL A 152 10.94 -25.24 29.48
C VAL A 152 10.62 -25.21 27.98
N PRO A 153 10.87 -24.08 27.28
CA PRO A 153 10.55 -23.95 25.87
C PRO A 153 11.42 -24.89 25.02
N ARG A 154 10.80 -25.61 24.08
CA ARG A 154 11.50 -26.50 23.15
C ARG A 154 12.08 -25.70 21.97
N LEU A 155 13.06 -24.85 22.27
CA LEU A 155 13.61 -23.89 21.30
C LEU A 155 14.23 -24.52 20.06
N GLU A 156 14.90 -25.67 20.18
CA GLU A 156 15.43 -26.38 19.00
C GLU A 156 14.31 -26.85 18.06
N TRP A 157 13.15 -27.23 18.60
CA TRP A 157 12.02 -27.71 17.81
C TRP A 157 11.30 -26.53 17.15
N GLY A 158 11.09 -25.45 17.91
CA GLY A 158 10.56 -24.21 17.36
C GLY A 158 11.45 -23.62 16.26
N ALA A 159 12.76 -23.57 16.46
CA ALA A 159 13.71 -23.09 15.45
C ALA A 159 13.71 -23.97 14.19
N ARG A 160 13.63 -25.29 14.35
CA ARG A 160 13.49 -26.23 13.23
C ARG A 160 12.21 -25.97 12.44
N HIS A 161 11.08 -25.83 13.14
CA HIS A 161 9.79 -25.48 12.52
C HIS A 161 9.87 -24.19 11.72
N ILE A 162 10.54 -23.15 12.25
CA ILE A 162 10.72 -21.89 11.52
C ILE A 162 11.48 -22.12 10.20
N VAL A 163 12.57 -22.89 10.22
CA VAL A 163 13.38 -23.15 9.03
C VAL A 163 12.64 -24.02 8.02
N GLU A 164 11.94 -25.06 8.48
CA GLU A 164 11.28 -26.04 7.61
C GLU A 164 9.95 -25.54 7.05
N GLU A 165 9.17 -24.80 7.85
CA GLU A 165 7.77 -24.46 7.56
C GLU A 165 7.54 -22.97 7.23
N SER A 166 8.57 -22.12 7.22
CA SER A 166 8.41 -20.71 6.80
C SER A 166 8.20 -20.53 5.30
N GLY A 167 8.58 -21.53 4.47
CA GLY A 167 8.51 -21.45 3.01
C GLY A 167 7.13 -21.07 2.46
N PRO A 168 6.04 -21.75 2.86
CA PRO A 168 4.69 -21.40 2.44
C PRO A 168 4.26 -19.97 2.81
N LEU A 169 4.63 -19.50 4.02
CA LEU A 169 4.32 -18.14 4.48
C LEU A 169 5.14 -17.09 3.71
N LEU A 170 6.42 -17.34 3.46
CA LEU A 170 7.24 -16.44 2.65
C LEU A 170 6.67 -16.34 1.22
N SER A 171 6.31 -17.48 0.62
CA SER A 171 5.72 -17.54 -0.72
C SER A 171 4.39 -16.77 -0.82
N SER A 172 3.52 -16.87 0.18
CA SER A 172 2.26 -16.11 0.19
C SER A 172 2.50 -14.60 0.29
N VAL A 173 3.46 -14.17 1.13
CA VAL A 173 3.85 -12.76 1.25
C VAL A 173 4.49 -12.23 -0.04
N THR A 174 5.40 -12.98 -0.66
CA THR A 174 6.01 -12.58 -1.94
C THR A 174 4.97 -12.50 -3.06
N SER A 175 4.05 -13.47 -3.14
CA SER A 175 2.95 -13.43 -4.12
C SER A 175 2.04 -12.21 -3.93
N PHE A 176 1.71 -11.87 -2.67
CA PHE A 176 0.95 -10.67 -2.35
C PHE A 176 1.71 -9.39 -2.75
N GLN A 177 3.01 -9.33 -2.46
CA GLN A 177 3.87 -8.22 -2.87
C GLN A 177 3.87 -8.03 -4.39
N GLU A 178 3.97 -9.10 -5.15
CA GLU A 178 3.94 -9.05 -6.62
C GLU A 178 2.59 -8.55 -7.14
N ALA A 179 1.49 -9.02 -6.56
CA ALA A 179 0.16 -8.54 -6.89
C ALA A 179 0.00 -7.03 -6.61
N LEU A 180 0.53 -6.55 -5.48
CA LEU A 180 0.55 -5.12 -5.13
C LEU A 180 1.41 -4.29 -6.08
N ARG A 181 2.59 -4.77 -6.46
CA ARG A 181 3.42 -4.08 -7.46
C ARG A 181 2.71 -3.97 -8.80
N GLY A 182 2.02 -5.04 -9.20
CA GLY A 182 1.19 -5.05 -10.41
C GLY A 182 0.07 -4.01 -10.37
N SER A 183 -0.65 -3.90 -9.25
CA SER A 183 -1.73 -2.92 -9.10
C SER A 183 -1.22 -1.47 -9.09
N VAL A 184 -0.12 -1.19 -8.37
CA VAL A 184 0.51 0.14 -8.35
C VAL A 184 1.00 0.55 -9.75
N ALA A 185 1.60 -0.37 -10.50
CA ALA A 185 2.08 -0.10 -11.85
C ALA A 185 0.92 0.20 -12.83
N MET A 186 -0.22 -0.47 -12.67
CA MET A 186 -1.43 -0.21 -13.45
C MET A 186 -2.11 1.11 -13.07
N ALA A 187 -1.99 1.57 -11.83
CA ALA A 187 -2.54 2.85 -11.37
C ALA A 187 -1.69 4.07 -11.79
N ALA A 188 -0.42 3.87 -12.16
CA ALA A 188 0.52 4.94 -12.47
C ALA A 188 0.25 5.78 -13.76
N PRO A 189 -0.44 5.33 -14.83
CA PRO A 189 -0.54 6.09 -16.07
C PRO A 189 -1.93 6.71 -16.33
N SER A 190 -2.16 7.95 -15.85
CA SER A 190 -3.08 8.92 -16.48
C SER A 190 -2.94 10.37 -15.93
N ALA A 191 -2.39 10.54 -14.71
CA ALA A 191 -2.25 11.86 -14.10
C ALA A 191 -1.25 12.79 -14.83
N HIS A 192 -0.20 12.24 -15.43
CA HIS A 192 0.78 13.04 -16.18
C HIS A 192 0.28 13.46 -17.57
N THR A 193 -0.49 12.63 -18.26
CA THR A 193 -1.04 12.95 -19.57
C THR A 193 -2.11 14.04 -19.49
N ALA A 194 -2.99 14.01 -18.50
CA ALA A 194 -4.02 15.05 -18.32
C ALA A 194 -3.42 16.44 -18.02
N ARG A 195 -2.35 16.50 -17.22
CA ARG A 195 -1.70 17.77 -16.84
C ARG A 195 -0.91 18.41 -17.98
N ILE A 196 -0.36 17.63 -18.91
CA ILE A 196 0.40 18.13 -20.06
C ILE A 196 -0.50 18.83 -21.08
N TRP A 197 -1.77 18.42 -21.24
CA TRP A 197 -2.70 19.03 -22.19
C TRP A 197 -3.47 20.25 -21.64
N ALA A 198 -3.52 20.45 -20.32
CA ALA A 198 -4.21 21.60 -19.72
C ALA A 198 -3.52 22.95 -20.01
N TRP A 199 -2.18 22.97 -20.01
CA TRP A 199 -1.39 24.18 -20.27
C TRP A 199 -1.54 24.74 -21.70
N PRO A 200 -1.40 23.96 -22.78
CA PRO A 200 -1.56 24.49 -24.13
C PRO A 200 -2.98 24.99 -24.39
N ALA A 201 -4.01 24.34 -23.84
CA ALA A 201 -5.40 24.82 -23.95
C ALA A 201 -5.59 26.20 -23.30
N LEU A 202 -5.01 26.42 -22.11
CA LEU A 202 -5.06 27.69 -21.41
C LEU A 202 -4.28 28.79 -22.16
N ILE A 203 -3.13 28.46 -22.74
CA ILE A 203 -2.33 29.39 -23.55
C ILE A 203 -3.12 29.82 -24.79
N ILE A 204 -3.73 28.88 -25.53
CA ILE A 204 -4.56 29.19 -26.70
C ILE A 204 -5.71 30.13 -26.31
N TRP A 205 -6.37 29.86 -25.19
CA TRP A 205 -7.47 30.70 -24.72
C TRP A 205 -7.02 32.13 -24.37
N LEU A 206 -5.87 32.28 -23.69
CA LEU A 206 -5.29 33.60 -23.37
C LEU A 206 -4.90 34.38 -24.64
N LEU A 207 -4.36 33.71 -25.66
CA LEU A 207 -4.01 34.35 -26.93
C LEU A 207 -5.24 34.85 -27.69
N VAL A 208 -6.34 34.08 -27.68
CA VAL A 208 -7.62 34.49 -28.29
C VAL A 208 -8.19 35.71 -27.53
N ALA A 209 -8.18 35.68 -26.20
CA ALA A 209 -8.66 36.79 -25.37
C ALA A 209 -7.84 38.08 -25.58
N ALA A 210 -6.51 37.97 -25.65
CA ALA A 210 -5.61 39.09 -25.90
C ALA A 210 -5.82 39.70 -27.29
N SER A 211 -5.92 38.87 -28.33
CA SER A 211 -6.14 39.33 -29.72
C SER A 211 -7.46 40.09 -29.86
N TRP A 212 -8.52 39.64 -29.19
CA TRP A 212 -9.81 40.33 -29.17
C TRP A 212 -9.73 41.71 -28.50
N LEU A 213 -8.99 41.81 -27.39
CA LEU A 213 -8.79 43.06 -26.65
C LEU A 213 -8.05 44.12 -27.47
N VAL A 214 -7.09 43.71 -28.29
CA VAL A 214 -6.37 44.61 -29.22
C VAL A 214 -7.31 45.08 -30.34
N TRP A 215 -8.06 44.17 -30.96
CA TRP A 215 -9.01 44.53 -32.02
C TRP A 215 -10.08 45.53 -31.58
N ARG A 216 -10.55 45.44 -30.33
CA ARG A 216 -11.56 46.37 -29.77
C ARG A 216 -11.04 47.81 -29.58
N LYS A 217 -9.74 47.99 -29.39
CA LYS A 217 -9.14 49.32 -29.14
C LYS A 217 -8.78 50.07 -30.41
N SER A 218 -8.62 49.37 -31.54
CA SER A 218 -8.40 49.92 -32.88
C SER A 218 -9.72 50.34 -33.52
#